data_AF-A0ABD3Y3R1-F1
#
_entry.id   AF-A0ABD3Y3R1-F1
#
_cell.length_a   1.000
_cell.length_b   1.000
_cell.length_c   1.000
_cell.angle_alpha   90.00
_cell.angle_beta   90.00
_cell.angle_gamma   90.00
#
_symmetry.space_group_name_H-M   'P 1'
#
loop_
_entity.id
_entity.type
_entity.pdbx_description
1 polymer ?
#
loop_
_entity_poly.entity_id
_entity_poly.type
_entity_poly.pdbx_seq_one_letter_code
_entity_poly.pdbx_strand_id
1 'polypeptide(L)'
;TNGLCLQCHSASEYNKPEHHRHKEQSTGAQCVNCHMPTTRYMGVDDRRDHSFKIPRPNISIKYDTPNACVQCHDGQTNEWAASTLEKWHGKPPELSASEHSMLELRSLKTISKNAHMRLINDLSLNEIDRASAIAYLGNSGAELNDDTVKSWVNSPLPLIRLAIAKVGFLLPEAERLKSYKQLLTDKLKSVRVAAAQNLSQMQSQLTGLNESIIELAHANNVNTWRGEGSINQSMLALNKQDINGAIKSLQKGISVDPYFDASYVNLADIYYRLGQTEKMQSVLNNGLKAVATSAPLHYANGMALIRSGN
;
A
#
# COMPACT_ATOMS: atom_id res chain seq x y z
N THR A 1 29.81 6.59 10.10
CA THR A 1 31.00 6.24 9.29
C THR A 1 30.53 5.49 8.05
N ASN A 2 31.33 5.43 6.97
CA ASN A 2 30.94 4.78 5.71
C ASN A 2 31.10 3.25 5.74
N GLY A 3 31.57 2.68 6.84
CA GLY A 3 32.00 1.27 6.93
C GLY A 3 30.97 0.25 6.45
N LEU A 4 29.68 0.47 6.69
CA LEU A 4 28.61 -0.42 6.21
C LEU A 4 28.56 -0.50 4.68
N CYS A 5 28.61 0.64 4.01
CA CYS A 5 28.56 0.71 2.54
C CYS A 5 29.82 0.07 1.92
N LEU A 6 30.97 0.24 2.58
CA LEU A 6 32.27 -0.21 2.09
C LEU A 6 32.50 -1.72 2.25
N GLN A 7 31.56 -2.45 2.86
CA GLN A 7 31.60 -3.92 2.85
C GLN A 7 31.37 -4.50 1.46
N CYS A 8 30.67 -3.77 0.58
CA CYS A 8 30.37 -4.21 -0.78
C CYS A 8 30.83 -3.20 -1.85
N HIS A 9 30.92 -1.92 -1.52
CA HIS A 9 31.37 -0.88 -2.46
C HIS A 9 32.86 -0.59 -2.29
N SER A 10 33.61 -0.55 -3.39
CA SER A 10 35.06 -0.29 -3.34
C SER A 10 35.38 1.07 -2.70
N ALA A 11 36.13 1.05 -1.61
CA ALA A 11 36.58 2.26 -0.94
C ALA A 11 37.51 3.11 -1.83
N SER A 12 38.34 2.47 -2.67
CA SER A 12 39.24 3.17 -3.61
C SER A 12 38.49 3.93 -4.69
N GLU A 13 37.23 3.55 -4.96
CA GLU A 13 36.40 4.20 -5.97
C GLU A 13 35.41 5.18 -5.39
N TYR A 14 34.75 4.84 -4.28
CA TYR A 14 33.61 5.59 -3.78
C TYR A 14 33.91 6.43 -2.53
N ASN A 15 34.88 6.04 -1.70
CA ASN A 15 35.20 6.74 -0.46
C ASN A 15 36.33 7.76 -0.64
N LYS A 16 36.25 8.57 -1.70
CA LYS A 16 37.27 9.56 -2.05
C LYS A 16 36.63 10.91 -2.44
N PRO A 17 37.34 12.04 -2.23
CA PRO A 17 36.83 13.37 -2.57
C PRO A 17 36.39 13.52 -4.03
N GLU A 18 36.94 12.74 -4.96
CA GLU A 18 36.55 12.75 -6.38
C GLU A 18 35.15 12.20 -6.61
N HIS A 19 34.68 11.29 -5.75
CA HIS A 19 33.32 10.76 -5.81
C HIS A 19 32.34 11.67 -5.08
N HIS A 20 32.54 11.89 -3.77
CA HIS A 20 31.55 12.61 -2.97
C HIS A 20 31.68 14.14 -3.04
N ARG A 21 32.81 14.69 -3.52
CA ARG A 21 33.03 16.13 -3.75
C ARG A 21 32.87 17.03 -2.51
N HIS A 22 33.13 16.44 -1.35
CA HIS A 22 33.12 17.12 -0.05
C HIS A 22 34.47 16.98 0.63
N LYS A 23 34.74 17.78 1.67
CA LYS A 23 35.94 17.61 2.50
C LYS A 23 35.90 16.24 3.18
N GLU A 24 37.05 15.59 3.28
CA GLU A 24 37.17 14.34 4.03
C GLU A 24 36.63 14.51 5.46
N GLN A 25 36.02 13.45 5.98
CA GLN A 25 35.42 13.40 7.33
C GLN A 25 34.26 14.39 7.59
N SER A 26 33.85 15.19 6.60
CA SER A 26 32.65 16.03 6.71
C SER A 26 31.36 15.20 6.67
N THR A 27 30.25 15.81 7.08
CA THR A 27 28.92 15.21 6.94
C THR A 27 28.61 14.89 5.47
N GLY A 28 28.94 15.79 4.53
CA GLY A 28 28.73 15.54 3.09
C GLY A 28 29.56 14.40 2.49
N ALA A 29 30.63 13.97 3.17
CA ALA A 29 31.41 12.79 2.76
C ALA A 29 30.78 11.45 3.21
N GLN A 30 29.67 11.47 3.97
CA GLN A 30 29.00 10.26 4.40
C GLN A 30 28.03 9.75 3.33
N CYS A 31 28.18 8.50 2.88
CA CYS A 31 27.36 7.91 1.82
C CYS A 31 25.85 8.05 2.11
N VAL A 32 25.48 7.83 3.37
CA VAL A 32 24.10 7.86 3.84
C VAL A 32 23.44 9.23 3.73
N ASN A 33 24.20 10.33 3.68
CA ASN A 33 23.59 11.67 3.58
C ASN A 33 23.09 11.98 2.18
N CYS A 34 23.64 11.33 1.15
CA CYS A 34 23.19 11.48 -0.23
C CYS A 34 22.29 10.33 -0.68
N HIS A 35 22.64 9.09 -0.29
CA HIS A 35 21.94 7.88 -0.75
C HIS A 35 20.80 7.43 0.16
N MET A 36 20.78 7.91 1.40
CA MET A 36 19.75 7.62 2.40
C MET A 36 19.35 8.91 3.14
N PRO A 37 18.98 9.99 2.42
CA PRO A 37 18.73 11.29 3.05
C PRO A 37 17.68 11.17 4.16
N THR A 38 17.81 12.00 5.18
CA THR A 38 16.84 12.03 6.27
C THR A 38 15.58 12.74 5.84
N THR A 39 14.43 12.19 6.19
CA THR A 39 13.14 12.86 6.11
C THR A 39 12.54 12.92 7.50
N ARG A 40 12.08 14.11 7.91
CA ARG A 40 11.41 14.30 9.19
C ARG A 40 10.00 13.72 9.12
N TYR A 41 9.76 12.67 9.89
CA TYR A 41 8.48 12.00 10.02
C TYR A 41 7.71 12.52 11.24
N MET A 42 6.41 12.78 11.08
CA MET A 42 5.52 13.32 12.13
C MET A 42 6.06 14.56 12.86
N GLY A 43 6.94 15.34 12.21
CA GLY A 43 7.53 16.56 12.78
C GLY A 43 8.58 16.35 13.88
N VAL A 44 8.84 15.11 14.32
CA VAL A 44 9.67 14.85 15.51
C VAL A 44 10.73 13.75 15.33
N ASP A 45 10.66 12.96 14.25
CA ASP A 45 11.50 11.78 14.07
C ASP A 45 12.19 11.79 12.71
N ASP A 46 13.49 12.06 12.69
CA ASP A 46 14.29 12.11 11.46
C ASP A 46 14.69 10.69 11.05
N ARG A 47 14.07 10.19 9.97
CA ARG A 47 14.29 8.82 9.47
C ARG A 47 15.08 8.81 8.18
N ARG A 48 16.04 7.89 8.08
CA ARG A 48 16.82 7.66 6.86
C ARG A 48 15.97 6.98 5.79
N ASP A 49 16.07 7.44 4.56
CA ASP A 49 15.48 6.78 3.40
C ASP A 49 16.16 5.41 3.17
N HIS A 50 15.35 4.35 3.05
CA HIS A 50 15.82 2.97 2.83
C HIS A 50 15.70 2.52 1.36
N SER A 51 15.60 3.47 0.43
CA SER A 51 15.57 3.21 -1.01
C SER A 51 16.96 3.24 -1.66
N PHE A 52 17.99 3.68 -0.92
CA PHE A 52 19.42 3.66 -1.29
C PHE A 52 19.70 4.22 -2.70
N LYS A 53 19.02 5.31 -3.07
CA LYS A 53 19.04 5.81 -4.45
C LYS A 53 20.33 6.53 -4.78
N ILE A 54 20.76 6.44 -6.04
CA ILE A 54 21.74 7.36 -6.60
C ILE A 54 21.05 8.73 -6.71
N PRO A 55 21.62 9.82 -6.15
CA PRO A 55 21.03 11.15 -6.26
C PRO A 55 20.77 11.53 -7.72
N ARG A 56 19.50 11.83 -8.02
CA ARG A 56 19.05 12.20 -9.37
C ARG A 56 18.24 13.50 -9.35
N PRO A 57 18.88 14.67 -9.21
CA PRO A 57 18.20 15.96 -9.23
C PRO A 57 17.38 16.21 -10.50
N ASN A 58 17.75 15.60 -11.63
CA ASN A 58 16.97 15.67 -12.87
C ASN A 58 15.57 15.04 -12.75
N ILE A 59 15.39 14.05 -11.87
CA ILE A 59 14.06 13.52 -11.53
C ILE A 59 13.32 14.53 -10.65
N SER A 60 14.00 15.13 -9.68
CA SER A 60 13.42 16.17 -8.81
C SER A 60 12.87 17.36 -9.57
N ILE A 61 13.55 17.83 -10.63
CA ILE A 61 13.05 18.91 -11.50
C ILE A 61 11.70 18.54 -12.12
N LYS A 62 11.53 17.30 -12.60
CA LYS A 62 10.34 16.87 -13.35
C LYS A 62 9.16 16.45 -12.46
N TYR A 63 9.46 15.82 -11.32
CA TYR A 63 8.48 15.14 -10.47
C TYR A 63 8.33 15.75 -9.09
N ASP A 64 9.03 16.85 -8.81
CA ASP A 64 9.04 17.51 -7.51
C ASP A 64 9.41 16.55 -6.35
N THR A 65 10.31 15.61 -6.63
CA THR A 65 10.79 14.64 -5.63
C THR A 65 11.90 15.24 -4.77
N PRO A 66 12.02 14.84 -3.50
CA PRO A 66 13.10 15.29 -2.62
C PRO A 66 14.49 15.11 -3.25
N ASN A 67 15.40 16.04 -2.95
CA ASN A 67 16.77 16.03 -3.45
C ASN A 67 17.74 16.24 -2.27
N ALA A 68 18.64 15.27 -2.06
CA ALA A 68 19.58 15.29 -0.95
C ALA A 68 20.53 16.50 -0.96
N CYS A 69 20.86 17.06 -2.14
CA CYS A 69 21.80 18.17 -2.25
C CYS A 69 21.22 19.45 -1.65
N VAL A 70 19.98 19.80 -2.01
CA VAL A 70 19.33 21.05 -1.60
C VAL A 70 18.83 21.02 -0.15
N GLN A 71 18.96 19.89 0.56
CA GLN A 71 18.71 19.80 2.00
C GLN A 71 19.82 20.43 2.85
N CYS A 72 21.05 20.52 2.31
CA CYS A 72 22.20 21.13 2.98
C CYS A 72 22.67 22.42 2.30
N HIS A 73 22.31 22.61 1.03
CA HIS A 73 22.70 23.76 0.22
C HIS A 73 21.56 24.76 0.10
N ASP A 74 21.33 25.51 1.17
CA ASP A 74 20.27 26.51 1.24
C ASP A 74 20.39 27.54 0.09
N GLY A 75 19.25 27.85 -0.54
CA GLY A 75 19.16 28.79 -1.65
C GLY A 75 19.58 28.21 -3.01
N GLN A 76 20.04 26.96 -3.08
CA GLN A 76 20.32 26.29 -4.36
C GLN A 76 19.10 25.55 -4.90
N THR A 77 19.03 25.43 -6.23
CA THR A 77 17.90 24.78 -6.93
C THR A 77 18.22 23.35 -7.38
N ASN A 78 17.20 22.61 -7.81
CA ASN A 78 17.39 21.29 -8.40
C ASN A 78 18.18 21.34 -9.71
N GLU A 79 18.05 22.42 -10.49
CA GLU A 79 18.82 22.67 -11.71
C GLU A 79 20.30 22.89 -11.42
N TRP A 80 20.62 23.62 -10.35
CA TRP A 80 21.99 23.77 -9.87
C TRP A 80 22.58 22.40 -9.50
N ALA A 81 21.84 21.60 -8.73
CA ALA A 81 22.31 20.27 -8.32
C ALA A 81 22.49 19.34 -9.53
N ALA A 82 21.54 19.34 -10.48
CA ALA A 82 21.61 18.53 -11.70
C ALA A 82 22.84 18.89 -12.55
N SER A 83 23.02 20.18 -12.84
CA SER A 83 24.14 20.67 -13.66
C SER A 83 25.50 20.47 -12.97
N THR A 84 25.55 20.53 -11.64
CA THR A 84 26.76 20.25 -10.86
C THR A 84 27.15 18.78 -10.91
N LEU A 85 26.20 17.86 -10.69
CA LEU A 85 26.47 16.42 -10.79
C LEU A 85 26.85 16.00 -12.21
N GLU A 86 26.22 16.59 -13.23
CA GLU A 86 26.57 16.32 -14.63
C GLU A 86 28.00 16.73 -14.96
N LYS A 87 28.48 17.87 -14.43
CA LYS A 87 29.90 18.27 -14.57
C LYS A 87 30.86 17.31 -13.88
N TRP A 88 30.45 16.70 -12.77
CA TRP A 88 31.34 15.84 -11.97
C TRP A 88 31.38 14.39 -12.44
N HIS A 89 30.25 13.85 -12.91
CA HIS A 89 30.07 12.43 -13.19
C HIS A 89 29.51 12.15 -14.59
N GLY A 90 29.25 13.19 -15.38
CA GLY A 90 28.62 13.07 -16.70
C GLY A 90 27.10 12.99 -16.63
N LYS A 91 26.48 12.94 -17.81
CA LYS A 91 25.02 12.91 -17.95
C LYS A 91 24.46 11.60 -17.37
N PRO A 92 23.42 11.64 -16.52
CA PRO A 92 22.80 10.43 -15.99
C PRO A 92 22.08 9.66 -17.11
N PRO A 93 21.93 8.33 -16.97
CA PRO A 93 21.12 7.54 -17.89
C PRO A 93 19.67 8.04 -17.96
N GLU A 94 19.14 8.09 -19.17
CA GLU A 94 17.72 8.38 -19.40
C GLU A 94 16.85 7.27 -18.78
N LEU A 95 15.67 7.66 -18.30
CA LEU A 95 14.70 6.69 -17.79
C LEU A 95 13.99 6.02 -18.98
N SER A 96 13.76 4.72 -18.84
CA SER A 96 12.87 3.98 -19.71
C SER A 96 11.43 4.51 -19.62
N ALA A 97 10.61 4.20 -20.62
CA ALA A 97 9.19 4.53 -20.60
C ALA A 97 8.46 3.92 -19.38
N SER A 98 8.89 2.73 -18.95
CA SER A 98 8.34 2.05 -17.78
C SER A 98 8.72 2.76 -16.47
N GLU A 99 9.98 3.18 -16.32
CA GLU A 99 10.40 3.97 -15.15
C GLU A 99 9.67 5.32 -15.07
N HIS A 100 9.48 6.00 -16.20
CA HIS A 100 8.64 7.20 -16.25
C HIS A 100 7.20 6.89 -15.81
N SER A 101 6.60 5.82 -16.34
CA SER A 101 5.24 5.42 -15.97
C SER A 101 5.12 5.09 -14.47
N MET A 102 6.14 4.46 -13.90
CA MET A 102 6.20 4.18 -12.46
C MET A 102 6.30 5.47 -11.62
N LEU A 103 7.08 6.46 -12.06
CA LEU A 103 7.16 7.75 -11.38
C LEU A 103 5.83 8.53 -11.44
N GLU A 104 5.11 8.48 -12.56
CA GLU A 104 3.76 9.06 -12.64
C GLU A 104 2.80 8.39 -11.66
N LEU A 105 2.77 7.05 -11.61
CA LEU A 105 1.93 6.31 -10.66
C LEU A 105 2.25 6.63 -9.20
N ARG A 106 3.54 6.70 -8.85
CA ARG A 106 4.01 7.09 -7.50
C ARG A 106 3.65 8.51 -7.13
N SER A 107 3.53 9.39 -8.13
CA SER A 107 3.06 10.77 -7.97
C SER A 107 1.53 10.87 -7.97
N LEU A 108 0.83 9.75 -7.83
CA LEU A 108 -0.64 9.64 -7.87
C LEU A 108 -1.27 10.13 -9.17
N LYS A 109 -0.50 10.19 -10.26
CA LYS A 109 -1.01 10.53 -11.59
C LYS A 109 -1.48 9.28 -12.31
N THR A 110 -2.47 9.45 -13.17
CA THR A 110 -2.98 8.38 -14.03
C THR A 110 -2.08 8.16 -15.24
N ILE A 111 -1.90 6.91 -15.63
CA ILE A 111 -1.27 6.52 -16.90
C ILE A 111 -2.28 5.78 -17.77
N SER A 112 -2.02 5.68 -19.08
CA SER A 112 -2.89 4.89 -19.95
C SER A 112 -2.86 3.41 -19.59
N LYS A 113 -3.97 2.70 -19.81
CA LYS A 113 -4.06 1.24 -19.60
C LYS A 113 -2.91 0.49 -20.29
N ASN A 114 -2.58 0.86 -21.53
CA ASN A 114 -1.47 0.24 -22.26
C ASN A 114 -0.10 0.50 -21.61
N ALA A 115 0.14 1.71 -21.09
CA ALA A 115 1.37 2.00 -20.35
C ALA A 115 1.44 1.20 -19.06
N HIS A 116 0.33 1.08 -18.33
CA HIS A 116 0.24 0.30 -17.09
C HIS A 116 0.52 -1.19 -17.34
N MET A 117 -0.08 -1.76 -18.38
CA MET A 117 0.15 -3.15 -18.75
C MET A 117 1.57 -3.42 -19.22
N ARG A 118 2.20 -2.48 -19.95
CA ARG A 118 3.63 -2.58 -20.31
C ARG A 118 4.49 -2.56 -19.05
N LEU A 119 4.24 -1.64 -18.13
CA LEU A 119 4.97 -1.51 -16.87
C LEU A 119 4.94 -2.81 -16.04
N ILE A 120 3.77 -3.45 -15.90
CA ILE A 120 3.63 -4.70 -15.14
C ILE A 120 4.42 -5.85 -15.79
N ASN A 121 4.42 -5.90 -17.12
CA ASN A 121 5.00 -7.00 -17.89
C ASN A 121 6.44 -6.73 -18.35
N ASP A 122 7.03 -5.60 -17.96
CA ASP A 122 8.42 -5.27 -18.28
C ASP A 122 9.40 -6.08 -17.42
N LEU A 123 9.99 -7.12 -18.01
CA LEU A 123 10.92 -8.02 -17.32
C LEU A 123 12.27 -7.38 -16.99
N SER A 124 12.58 -6.19 -17.52
CA SER A 124 13.79 -5.44 -17.16
C SER A 124 13.68 -4.78 -15.77
N LEU A 125 12.45 -4.61 -15.28
CA LEU A 125 12.20 -4.04 -13.96
C LEU A 125 12.30 -5.10 -12.86
N ASN A 126 12.69 -4.64 -11.67
CA ASN A 126 12.72 -5.48 -10.48
C ASN A 126 11.29 -5.91 -10.09
N GLU A 127 11.22 -7.00 -9.32
CA GLU A 127 9.97 -7.59 -8.85
C GLU A 127 9.09 -6.60 -8.07
N ILE A 128 9.69 -5.74 -7.24
CA ILE A 128 8.96 -4.78 -6.40
C ILE A 128 8.23 -3.75 -7.27
N ASP A 129 8.89 -3.21 -8.29
CA ASP A 129 8.29 -2.24 -9.20
C ASP A 129 7.10 -2.86 -9.95
N ARG A 130 7.29 -4.06 -10.51
CA ARG A 130 6.22 -4.76 -11.24
C ARG A 130 5.05 -5.13 -10.33
N ALA A 131 5.31 -5.62 -9.11
CA ALA A 131 4.28 -5.91 -8.12
C ALA A 131 3.55 -4.64 -7.66
N SER A 132 4.28 -3.54 -7.49
CA SER A 132 3.70 -2.23 -7.15
C SER A 132 2.78 -1.74 -8.27
N ALA A 133 3.17 -1.92 -9.53
CA ALA A 133 2.33 -1.59 -10.67
C ALA A 133 1.01 -2.38 -10.66
N ILE A 134 1.03 -3.69 -10.34
CA ILE A 134 -0.21 -4.46 -10.16
C ILE A 134 -1.06 -3.87 -9.03
N ALA A 135 -0.46 -3.52 -7.90
CA ALA A 135 -1.20 -2.93 -6.77
C ALA A 135 -1.87 -1.60 -7.15
N TYR A 136 -1.23 -0.76 -7.96
CA TYR A 136 -1.81 0.49 -8.46
C TYR A 136 -3.03 0.30 -9.36
N LEU A 137 -3.28 -0.90 -9.93
CA LEU A 137 -4.50 -1.16 -10.69
C LEU A 137 -5.76 -0.98 -9.83
N GLY A 138 -5.66 -1.22 -8.52
CA GLY A 138 -6.78 -1.03 -7.58
C GLY A 138 -7.37 0.38 -7.61
N ASN A 139 -6.59 1.38 -8.00
CA ASN A 139 -6.99 2.78 -8.07
C ASN A 139 -7.33 3.26 -9.50
N SER A 140 -7.24 2.38 -10.50
CA SER A 140 -7.37 2.74 -11.91
C SER A 140 -8.79 2.60 -12.48
N GLY A 141 -9.71 1.98 -11.72
CA GLY A 141 -11.02 1.58 -12.22
C GLY A 141 -10.98 0.48 -13.29
N ALA A 142 -9.85 -0.20 -13.45
CA ALA A 142 -9.69 -1.26 -14.45
C ALA A 142 -10.45 -2.52 -14.06
N GLU A 143 -11.18 -3.09 -15.02
CA GLU A 143 -11.67 -4.47 -14.95
C GLU A 143 -10.65 -5.42 -15.59
N LEU A 144 -10.37 -6.52 -14.92
CA LEU A 144 -9.43 -7.56 -15.35
C LEU A 144 -10.19 -8.85 -15.73
N ASN A 145 -9.53 -9.69 -16.52
CA ASN A 145 -10.00 -11.02 -16.89
C ASN A 145 -8.89 -12.06 -16.71
N ASP A 146 -9.24 -13.35 -16.78
CA ASP A 146 -8.29 -14.44 -16.57
C ASP A 146 -7.12 -14.41 -17.56
N ASP A 147 -7.38 -14.10 -18.84
CA ASP A 147 -6.33 -14.03 -19.86
C ASP A 147 -5.26 -12.99 -19.52
N THR A 148 -5.66 -11.90 -18.86
CA THR A 148 -4.74 -10.85 -18.40
C THR A 148 -3.90 -11.32 -17.21
N VAL A 149 -4.52 -11.97 -16.23
CA VAL A 149 -3.90 -12.21 -14.91
C VAL A 149 -3.27 -13.59 -14.79
N LYS A 150 -3.58 -14.54 -15.67
CA LYS A 150 -3.12 -15.93 -15.59
C LYS A 150 -1.59 -16.03 -15.52
N SER A 151 -0.87 -15.18 -16.25
CA SER A 151 0.59 -15.13 -16.19
C SER A 151 1.12 -14.61 -14.84
N TRP A 152 0.39 -13.70 -14.19
CA TRP A 152 0.74 -13.13 -12.88
C TRP A 152 0.44 -14.12 -11.75
N VAL A 153 -0.68 -14.82 -11.83
CA VAL A 153 -1.07 -15.88 -10.89
C VAL A 153 -0.03 -17.00 -10.90
N ASN A 154 0.46 -17.40 -12.07
CA ASN A 154 1.45 -18.45 -12.24
C ASN A 154 2.91 -17.94 -12.21
N SER A 155 3.13 -16.69 -11.79
CA SER A 155 4.47 -16.11 -11.80
C SER A 155 5.41 -16.84 -10.84
N PRO A 156 6.68 -17.10 -11.22
CA PRO A 156 7.67 -17.62 -10.27
C PRO A 156 7.96 -16.61 -9.13
N LEU A 157 7.67 -15.33 -9.36
CA LEU A 157 7.95 -14.23 -8.44
C LEU A 157 6.85 -14.09 -7.36
N PRO A 158 7.16 -14.27 -6.07
CA PRO A 158 6.17 -14.29 -5.00
C PRO A 158 5.43 -12.96 -4.78
N LEU A 159 6.08 -11.81 -4.97
CA LEU A 159 5.45 -10.49 -4.84
C LEU A 159 4.49 -10.20 -5.99
N ILE A 160 4.75 -10.73 -7.20
CA ILE A 160 3.79 -10.66 -8.30
C ILE A 160 2.52 -11.41 -7.93
N ARG A 161 2.64 -12.65 -7.44
CA ARG A 161 1.51 -13.47 -6.98
C ARG A 161 0.76 -12.82 -5.81
N LEU A 162 1.49 -12.23 -4.86
CA LEU A 162 0.88 -11.48 -3.76
C LEU A 162 0.15 -10.22 -4.24
N ALA A 163 0.69 -9.50 -5.21
CA ALA A 163 0.07 -8.30 -5.75
C ALA A 163 -1.25 -8.62 -6.46
N ILE A 164 -1.27 -9.65 -7.35
CA ILE A 164 -2.52 -10.08 -7.97
C ILE A 164 -3.50 -10.61 -6.92
N ALA A 165 -3.04 -11.36 -5.91
CA ALA A 165 -3.91 -11.82 -4.81
C ALA A 165 -4.61 -10.66 -4.10
N LYS A 166 -3.96 -9.50 -3.93
CA LYS A 166 -4.56 -8.32 -3.28
C LYS A 166 -5.60 -7.59 -4.13
N VAL A 167 -5.46 -7.62 -5.46
CA VAL A 167 -6.38 -6.91 -6.38
C VAL A 167 -7.42 -7.85 -7.02
N GLY A 168 -7.74 -8.97 -6.35
CA GLY A 168 -8.72 -9.94 -6.83
C GLY A 168 -10.11 -9.36 -7.07
N PHE A 169 -10.49 -8.30 -6.35
CA PHE A 169 -11.75 -7.59 -6.53
C PHE A 169 -11.91 -6.91 -7.90
N LEU A 170 -10.83 -6.72 -8.67
CA LEU A 170 -10.87 -6.22 -10.05
C LEU A 170 -11.29 -7.30 -11.07
N LEU A 171 -11.36 -8.57 -10.64
CA LEU A 171 -11.84 -9.68 -11.43
C LEU A 171 -13.33 -9.92 -11.08
N PRO A 172 -14.22 -9.97 -12.10
CA PRO A 172 -15.55 -10.50 -11.92
C PRO A 172 -15.52 -11.89 -11.28
N GLU A 173 -16.59 -12.28 -10.56
CA GLU A 173 -16.64 -13.55 -9.84
C GLU A 173 -16.31 -14.76 -10.73
N ALA A 174 -16.89 -14.82 -11.92
CA ALA A 174 -16.62 -15.89 -12.89
C ALA A 174 -15.14 -15.98 -13.29
N GLU A 175 -14.44 -14.84 -13.39
CA GLU A 175 -13.01 -14.80 -13.69
C GLU A 175 -12.16 -15.22 -12.49
N ARG A 176 -12.56 -14.86 -11.26
CA ARG A 176 -11.89 -15.30 -10.02
C ARG A 176 -11.88 -16.83 -9.86
N LEU A 177 -12.89 -17.52 -10.39
CA LEU A 177 -13.03 -18.98 -10.32
C LEU A 177 -12.19 -19.73 -11.38
N LYS A 178 -11.50 -19.04 -12.29
CA LYS A 178 -10.61 -19.63 -13.30
C LYS A 178 -9.20 -19.87 -12.73
N SER A 179 -8.19 -19.09 -13.13
CA SER A 179 -6.81 -19.27 -12.67
C SER A 179 -6.60 -18.69 -11.27
N TYR A 180 -7.25 -17.57 -10.92
CA TYR A 180 -7.03 -16.86 -9.66
C TYR A 180 -7.21 -17.73 -8.40
N LYS A 181 -8.20 -18.65 -8.37
CA LYS A 181 -8.44 -19.56 -7.23
C LYS A 181 -7.22 -20.41 -6.84
N GLN A 182 -6.26 -20.63 -7.74
CA GLN A 182 -5.03 -21.40 -7.46
C GLN A 182 -4.17 -20.74 -6.37
N LEU A 183 -4.31 -19.42 -6.16
CA LEU A 183 -3.60 -18.68 -5.11
C LEU A 183 -4.00 -19.13 -3.69
N LEU A 184 -5.15 -19.80 -3.52
CA LEU A 184 -5.56 -20.40 -2.24
C LEU A 184 -4.65 -21.55 -1.79
N THR A 185 -3.87 -22.13 -2.71
CA THR A 185 -2.93 -23.21 -2.40
C THR A 185 -1.48 -22.79 -2.64
N ASP A 186 -1.20 -21.48 -2.70
CA ASP A 186 0.16 -20.97 -2.87
C ASP A 186 1.07 -21.44 -1.74
N LYS A 187 2.37 -21.62 -2.00
CA LYS A 187 3.36 -21.97 -0.98
C LYS A 187 3.40 -20.95 0.16
N LEU A 188 3.20 -19.65 -0.14
CA LEU A 188 3.29 -18.56 0.82
C LEU A 188 1.94 -18.23 1.45
N LYS A 189 1.91 -18.24 2.79
CA LYS A 189 0.72 -17.86 3.58
C LYS A 189 0.21 -16.46 3.23
N SER A 190 1.09 -15.50 2.97
CA SER A 190 0.68 -14.13 2.60
C SER A 190 -0.16 -14.08 1.32
N VAL A 191 0.16 -14.93 0.34
CA VAL A 191 -0.59 -15.03 -0.92
C VAL A 191 -1.95 -15.69 -0.67
N ARG A 192 -1.97 -16.81 0.07
CA ARG A 192 -3.22 -17.51 0.44
C ARG A 192 -4.19 -16.62 1.21
N VAL A 193 -3.70 -15.88 2.20
CA VAL A 193 -4.50 -14.93 2.99
C VAL A 193 -5.09 -13.83 2.11
N ALA A 194 -4.28 -13.24 1.22
CA ALA A 194 -4.76 -12.20 0.30
C ALA A 194 -5.80 -12.75 -0.71
N ALA A 195 -5.61 -13.97 -1.19
CA ALA A 195 -6.56 -14.65 -2.06
C ALA A 195 -7.88 -14.97 -1.32
N ALA A 196 -7.80 -15.47 -0.09
CA ALA A 196 -8.97 -15.76 0.74
C ALA A 196 -9.79 -14.49 1.04
N GLN A 197 -9.16 -13.33 1.23
CA GLN A 197 -9.88 -12.08 1.42
C GLN A 197 -10.84 -11.80 0.24
N ASN A 198 -10.42 -12.11 -0.99
CA ASN A 198 -11.19 -11.91 -2.21
C ASN A 198 -12.07 -13.10 -2.59
N LEU A 199 -11.99 -14.25 -1.91
CA LEU A 199 -12.77 -15.46 -2.21
C LEU A 199 -13.64 -15.95 -1.04
N SER A 200 -13.55 -15.32 0.12
CA SER A 200 -14.26 -15.77 1.34
C SER A 200 -15.79 -15.66 1.26
N GLN A 201 -16.32 -14.90 0.31
CA GLN A 201 -17.76 -14.77 0.03
C GLN A 201 -18.30 -15.89 -0.85
N MET A 202 -17.41 -16.67 -1.48
CA MET A 202 -17.81 -17.72 -2.42
C MET A 202 -18.48 -18.86 -1.67
N GLN A 203 -19.67 -19.27 -2.14
CA GLN A 203 -20.39 -20.43 -1.59
C GLN A 203 -19.85 -21.76 -2.16
N SER A 204 -19.13 -21.71 -3.28
CA SER A 204 -18.54 -22.89 -3.91
C SER A 204 -17.44 -23.50 -3.05
N GLN A 205 -17.39 -24.84 -2.97
CA GLN A 205 -16.27 -25.55 -2.35
C GLN A 205 -15.03 -25.44 -3.24
N LEU A 206 -14.13 -24.52 -2.89
CA LEU A 206 -12.83 -24.35 -3.54
C LEU A 206 -11.75 -25.05 -2.72
N THR A 207 -10.88 -25.81 -3.38
CA THR A 207 -9.72 -26.45 -2.75
C THR A 207 -8.84 -25.39 -2.07
N GLY A 208 -8.50 -25.61 -0.79
CA GLY A 208 -7.65 -24.71 -0.01
C GLY A 208 -8.36 -23.47 0.56
N LEU A 209 -9.65 -23.26 0.27
CA LEU A 209 -10.37 -22.07 0.74
C LEU A 209 -10.59 -22.10 2.25
N ASN A 210 -11.00 -23.23 2.82
CA ASN A 210 -11.26 -23.34 4.26
C ASN A 210 -9.99 -23.09 5.06
N GLU A 211 -8.88 -23.71 4.67
CA GLU A 211 -7.57 -23.53 5.27
C GLU A 211 -7.12 -22.07 5.16
N SER A 212 -7.26 -21.46 3.98
CA SER A 212 -6.88 -20.05 3.77
C SER A 212 -7.78 -19.07 4.53
N ILE A 213 -9.07 -19.39 4.74
CA ILE A 213 -9.99 -18.62 5.58
C ILE A 213 -9.57 -18.69 7.06
N ILE A 214 -9.11 -19.86 7.54
CA ILE A 214 -8.55 -20.00 8.90
C ILE A 214 -7.29 -19.14 9.04
N GLU A 215 -6.42 -19.14 8.04
CA GLU A 215 -5.22 -18.30 8.03
C GLU A 215 -5.57 -16.80 7.99
N LEU A 216 -6.58 -16.42 7.21
CA LEU A 216 -7.10 -15.06 7.17
C LEU A 216 -7.68 -14.64 8.52
N ALA A 217 -8.48 -15.50 9.16
CA ALA A 217 -9.02 -15.24 10.50
C ALA A 217 -7.88 -15.04 11.51
N HIS A 218 -6.82 -15.85 11.45
CA HIS A 218 -5.65 -15.64 12.30
C HIS A 218 -4.95 -14.31 12.01
N ALA A 219 -4.72 -13.97 10.74
CA ALA A 219 -4.10 -12.71 10.34
C ALA A 219 -4.90 -11.48 10.81
N ASN A 220 -6.23 -11.53 10.69
CA ASN A 220 -7.12 -10.48 11.20
C ASN A 220 -7.05 -10.38 12.72
N ASN A 221 -6.96 -11.52 13.44
CA ASN A 221 -6.92 -11.55 14.90
C ASN A 221 -5.67 -10.84 15.46
N VAL A 222 -4.51 -10.98 14.80
CA VAL A 222 -3.25 -10.31 15.18
C VAL A 222 -3.40 -8.78 15.19
N ASN A 223 -4.31 -8.21 14.40
CA ASN A 223 -4.56 -6.77 14.33
C ASN A 223 -5.77 -6.30 15.15
N THR A 224 -6.38 -7.17 15.98
CA THR A 224 -7.57 -6.79 16.80
C THR A 224 -7.25 -5.93 18.01
N TRP A 225 -5.98 -5.54 18.21
CA TRP A 225 -5.58 -4.48 19.13
C TRP A 225 -5.83 -3.07 18.56
N ARG A 226 -6.28 -2.98 17.31
CA ARG A 226 -6.85 -1.78 16.67
C ARG A 226 -8.20 -2.10 16.04
N GLY A 227 -8.93 -1.07 15.63
CA GLY A 227 -10.22 -1.23 15.01
C GLY A 227 -10.22 -1.99 13.67
N GLU A 228 -9.16 -1.90 12.87
CA GLU A 228 -9.09 -2.54 11.53
C GLU A 228 -9.18 -4.07 11.61
N GLY A 229 -8.49 -4.70 12.58
CA GLY A 229 -8.57 -6.15 12.74
C GLY A 229 -9.97 -6.63 13.09
N SER A 230 -10.66 -5.88 13.95
CA SER A 230 -12.03 -6.16 14.37
C SER A 230 -13.05 -5.98 13.24
N ILE A 231 -12.89 -4.97 12.38
CA ILE A 231 -13.70 -4.83 11.16
C ILE A 231 -13.46 -6.01 10.21
N ASN A 232 -12.20 -6.39 9.99
CA ASN A 232 -11.91 -7.51 9.09
C ASN A 232 -12.49 -8.83 9.61
N GLN A 233 -12.49 -9.06 10.92
CA GLN A 233 -13.21 -10.20 11.53
C GLN A 233 -14.72 -10.10 11.31
N SER A 234 -15.28 -8.91 11.45
CA SER A 234 -16.71 -8.69 11.20
C SER A 234 -17.09 -9.00 9.76
N MET A 235 -16.32 -8.54 8.78
CA MET A 235 -16.54 -8.85 7.36
C MET A 235 -16.45 -10.35 7.11
N LEU A 236 -15.46 -11.03 7.70
CA LEU A 236 -15.33 -12.49 7.56
C LEU A 236 -16.52 -13.24 8.18
N ALA A 237 -17.04 -12.78 9.31
CA ALA A 237 -18.24 -13.34 9.94
C ALA A 237 -19.48 -13.11 9.07
N LEU A 238 -19.66 -11.91 8.48
CA LEU A 238 -20.74 -11.62 7.54
C LEU A 238 -20.68 -12.52 6.29
N ASN A 239 -19.48 -12.77 5.74
CA ASN A 239 -19.30 -13.68 4.61
C ASN A 239 -19.73 -15.12 4.95
N LYS A 240 -19.63 -15.52 6.23
CA LYS A 240 -20.13 -16.80 6.76
C LYS A 240 -21.58 -16.75 7.24
N GLN A 241 -22.29 -15.65 6.99
CA GLN A 241 -23.64 -15.38 7.51
C GLN A 241 -23.75 -15.39 9.05
N ASP A 242 -22.63 -15.27 9.77
CA ASP A 242 -22.59 -15.16 11.22
C ASP A 242 -22.73 -13.69 11.65
N ILE A 243 -23.98 -13.21 11.65
CA ILE A 243 -24.31 -11.83 12.02
C ILE A 243 -23.93 -11.54 13.49
N ASN A 244 -24.09 -12.53 14.38
CA ASN A 244 -23.77 -12.36 15.79
C ASN A 244 -22.26 -12.23 16.02
N GLY A 245 -21.46 -13.04 15.32
CA GLY A 245 -19.99 -12.93 15.31
C GLY A 245 -19.52 -11.59 14.76
N ALA A 246 -20.21 -11.06 13.73
CA ALA A 246 -19.93 -9.75 13.16
C ALA A 246 -20.16 -8.62 14.19
N ILE A 247 -21.33 -8.61 14.83
CA ILE A 247 -21.66 -7.65 15.90
C ILE A 247 -20.65 -7.71 17.04
N LYS A 248 -20.32 -8.91 17.54
CA LYS A 248 -19.34 -9.09 18.61
C LYS A 248 -17.96 -8.55 18.23
N SER A 249 -17.54 -8.78 16.99
CA SER A 249 -16.25 -8.29 16.49
C SER A 249 -16.22 -6.77 16.46
N LEU A 250 -17.26 -6.11 15.96
CA LEU A 250 -17.33 -4.63 15.93
C LEU A 250 -17.44 -4.02 17.33
N GLN A 251 -18.19 -4.64 18.24
CA GLN A 251 -18.25 -4.23 19.64
C GLN A 251 -16.88 -4.31 20.32
N LYS A 252 -16.12 -5.38 20.05
CA LYS A 252 -14.72 -5.49 20.50
C LYS A 252 -13.84 -4.40 19.86
N GLY A 253 -14.04 -4.10 18.58
CA GLY A 253 -13.36 -2.99 17.90
C GLY A 253 -13.58 -1.66 18.59
N ILE A 254 -14.84 -1.33 18.89
CA ILE A 254 -15.22 -0.11 19.62
C ILE A 254 -14.61 -0.06 21.02
N SER A 255 -14.56 -1.18 21.74
CA SER A 255 -14.00 -1.20 23.10
C SER A 255 -12.48 -1.06 23.13
N VAL A 256 -11.78 -1.58 22.13
CA VAL A 256 -10.32 -1.52 22.03
C VAL A 256 -9.83 -0.21 21.40
N ASP A 257 -10.54 0.28 20.38
CA ASP A 257 -10.19 1.48 19.63
C ASP A 257 -11.42 2.39 19.45
N PRO A 258 -11.80 3.15 20.50
CA PRO A 258 -13.01 3.97 20.49
C PRO A 258 -13.00 5.10 19.45
N TYR A 259 -11.83 5.44 18.90
CA TYR A 259 -11.65 6.53 17.94
C TYR A 259 -11.70 6.06 16.48
N PHE A 260 -11.85 4.75 16.25
CA PHE A 260 -12.00 4.19 14.92
C PHE A 260 -13.46 4.20 14.46
N ASP A 261 -13.85 5.30 13.80
CA ASP A 261 -15.21 5.59 13.35
C ASP A 261 -15.85 4.47 12.50
N ALA A 262 -15.06 3.80 11.67
CA ALA A 262 -15.54 2.73 10.80
C ALA A 262 -16.20 1.58 11.58
N SER A 263 -15.81 1.30 12.84
CA SER A 263 -16.44 0.23 13.63
C SER A 263 -17.87 0.58 14.01
N TYR A 264 -18.14 1.84 14.33
CA TYR A 264 -19.50 2.34 14.61
C TYR A 264 -20.36 2.36 13.35
N VAL A 265 -19.82 2.86 12.22
CA VAL A 265 -20.56 2.91 10.95
C VAL A 265 -20.98 1.51 10.51
N ASN A 266 -20.06 0.54 10.54
CA ASN A 266 -20.36 -0.84 10.16
C ASN A 266 -21.35 -1.50 11.15
N LEU A 267 -21.26 -1.22 12.45
CA LEU A 267 -22.16 -1.80 13.43
C LEU A 267 -23.58 -1.22 13.31
N ALA A 268 -23.68 0.08 13.04
CA ALA A 268 -24.94 0.75 12.75
C ALA A 268 -25.60 0.17 11.49
N ASP A 269 -24.84 -0.07 10.41
CA ASP A 269 -25.36 -0.69 9.18
C ASP A 269 -25.91 -2.10 9.44
N ILE A 270 -25.22 -2.91 10.27
CA ILE A 270 -25.73 -4.23 10.65
C ILE A 270 -27.04 -4.11 11.44
N TYR A 271 -27.11 -3.23 12.44
CA TYR A 271 -28.36 -3.04 13.20
C TYR A 271 -29.50 -2.53 12.32
N TYR A 272 -29.21 -1.65 11.37
CA TYR A 272 -30.17 -1.20 10.38
C TYR A 272 -30.74 -2.36 9.56
N ARG A 273 -29.89 -3.23 9.01
CA ARG A 273 -30.32 -4.40 8.22
C ARG A 273 -31.16 -5.38 9.03
N LEU A 274 -30.97 -5.42 10.35
CA LEU A 274 -31.76 -6.23 11.28
C LEU A 274 -33.07 -5.56 11.72
N GLY A 275 -33.38 -4.36 11.24
CA GLY A 275 -34.55 -3.58 11.68
C GLY A 275 -34.42 -3.01 13.10
N GLN A 276 -33.22 -3.04 13.68
CA GLN A 276 -32.95 -2.58 15.05
C GLN A 276 -32.57 -1.09 15.06
N THR A 277 -33.49 -0.23 14.61
CA THR A 277 -33.27 1.21 14.40
C THR A 277 -32.80 1.95 15.66
N GLU A 278 -33.33 1.61 16.83
CA GLU A 278 -32.90 2.21 18.10
C GLU A 278 -31.44 1.93 18.41
N LYS A 279 -30.98 0.69 18.18
CA LYS A 279 -29.57 0.33 18.38
C LYS A 279 -28.67 0.98 17.34
N MET A 280 -29.10 1.04 16.09
CA MET A 280 -28.39 1.79 15.04
C MET A 280 -28.17 3.25 15.48
N GLN A 281 -29.23 3.95 15.88
CA GLN A 281 -29.14 5.35 16.31
C GLN A 281 -28.26 5.52 17.56
N SER A 282 -28.39 4.60 18.52
CA SER A 282 -27.55 4.59 19.73
C SER A 282 -26.06 4.44 19.41
N VAL A 283 -25.71 3.51 18.50
CA VAL A 283 -24.33 3.32 18.05
C VAL A 283 -23.78 4.55 17.34
N LEU A 284 -24.56 5.17 16.44
CA LEU A 284 -24.14 6.40 15.73
C LEU A 284 -23.95 7.57 16.70
N ASN A 285 -24.86 7.75 17.66
CA ASN A 285 -24.74 8.78 18.70
C ASN A 285 -23.50 8.55 19.56
N ASN A 286 -23.19 7.30 19.93
CA ASN A 286 -21.98 6.97 20.68
C ASN A 286 -20.71 7.24 19.85
N GLY A 287 -20.72 6.89 18.56
CA GLY A 287 -19.63 7.19 17.64
C GLY A 287 -19.39 8.70 17.52
N LEU A 288 -20.44 9.50 17.37
CA LEU A 288 -20.35 10.97 17.29
C LEU A 288 -19.88 11.61 18.61
N LYS A 289 -20.13 10.98 19.76
CA LYS A 289 -19.54 11.41 21.04
C LYS A 289 -18.04 11.10 21.10
N ALA A 290 -17.62 9.94 20.60
CA ALA A 290 -16.21 9.54 20.62
C ALA A 290 -15.37 10.26 19.56
N VAL A 291 -15.93 10.52 18.38
CA VAL A 291 -15.26 11.12 17.22
C VAL A 291 -16.14 12.20 16.59
N ALA A 292 -16.27 13.33 17.28
CA ALA A 292 -17.20 14.41 16.92
C ALA A 292 -16.98 15.01 15.53
N THR A 293 -15.77 14.91 14.97
CA THR A 293 -15.41 15.45 13.65
C THR A 293 -15.42 14.40 12.53
N SER A 294 -15.87 13.17 12.79
CA SER A 294 -15.89 12.11 11.77
C SER A 294 -16.95 12.38 10.71
N ALA A 295 -16.50 12.69 9.49
CA ALA A 295 -17.38 12.84 8.34
C ALA A 295 -18.19 11.56 8.02
N PRO A 296 -17.61 10.33 8.05
CA PRO A 296 -18.38 9.10 7.88
C PRO A 296 -19.52 8.93 8.88
N LEU A 297 -19.31 9.29 10.15
CA LEU A 297 -20.34 9.19 11.19
C LEU A 297 -21.47 10.20 11.01
N HIS A 298 -21.14 11.46 10.69
CA HIS A 298 -22.14 12.48 10.36
C HIS A 298 -22.97 12.07 9.15
N TYR A 299 -22.33 11.56 8.11
CA TYR A 299 -23.01 11.06 6.92
C TYR A 299 -23.95 9.89 7.25
N ALA A 300 -23.45 8.87 7.96
CA ALA A 300 -24.27 7.73 8.37
C ALA A 300 -25.46 8.14 9.26
N ASN A 301 -25.25 9.10 10.16
CA ASN A 301 -26.31 9.66 11.01
C ASN A 301 -27.34 10.46 10.21
N GLY A 302 -26.91 11.30 9.26
CA GLY A 302 -27.83 12.00 8.36
C GLY A 302 -28.69 11.03 7.56
N MET A 303 -28.10 9.96 7.02
CA MET A 303 -28.84 8.91 6.33
C MET A 303 -29.83 8.16 7.25
N ALA A 304 -29.46 7.94 8.52
CA ALA A 304 -30.35 7.35 9.50
C ALA A 304 -31.56 8.25 9.81
N LEU A 305 -31.35 9.56 9.98
CA LEU A 305 -32.40 10.55 10.25
C LEU A 305 -33.40 10.64 9.09
N ILE A 306 -32.90 10.73 7.86
CA ILE A 306 -33.73 10.73 6.64
C ILE A 306 -34.63 9.50 6.60
N ARG A 307 -34.10 8.31 6.91
CA ARG A 307 -34.89 7.06 6.94
C ARG A 307 -35.93 7.03 8.06
N SER A 308 -35.70 7.75 9.15
CA SER A 308 -36.64 7.90 10.27
C SER A 308 -37.67 9.02 10.07
N GLY A 309 -37.57 9.79 8.99
CA GLY A 309 -38.46 10.91 8.71
C GLY A 309 -38.17 12.19 9.53
N ASN A 310 -36.94 12.33 10.04
CA ASN A 310 -36.46 13.49 10.79
C ASN A 310 -35.47 14.32 9.97
#